data_AF-A0AAW8EPZ6-F1
#
_entry.id   AF-A0AAW8EPZ6-F1
#
_cell.length_a   1.000
_cell.length_b   1.000
_cell.length_c   1.000
_cell.angle_alpha   90.00
_cell.angle_beta   90.00
_cell.angle_gamma   90.00
#
_symmetry.space_group_name_H-M   'P 1'
#
loop_
_entity.id
_entity.type
_entity.pdbx_description
1 polymer ?
#
loop_
_entity_poly.entity_id
_entity_poly.type
_entity_poly.pdbx_seq_one_letter_code
_entity_poly.pdbx_strand_id
1 'polypeptide(L)' 'MPEDSNIPLPAAPESSRAAFQALAERVGVLAPGAPLSDELMKFAEGVLQLAAEGKVPRERAPR' A
#
# COMPACT_ATOMS: atom_id res chain seq x y z
N MET A 1 -1.75 7.13 12.78
CA MET A 1 -0.95 8.32 12.46
C MET A 1 -1.70 9.09 11.37
N PRO A 2 -1.57 10.41 11.25
CA PRO A 2 -2.14 11.11 10.10
C PRO A 2 -1.46 10.66 8.81
N GLU A 3 -2.21 10.60 7.71
CA GLU A 3 -1.68 10.41 6.37
C GLU A 3 -0.69 11.53 6.01
N ASP A 4 0.42 11.17 5.38
CA ASP A 4 1.40 12.14 4.88
C ASP A 4 1.52 11.99 3.37
N SER A 5 0.81 12.86 2.65
CA SER A 5 0.81 12.90 1.19
C SER A 5 2.15 13.29 0.56
N ASN A 6 3.11 13.77 1.35
CA ASN A 6 4.44 14.16 0.87
C ASN A 6 5.42 12.99 0.80
N ILE A 7 5.09 11.82 1.37
CA ILE A 7 5.93 10.65 1.27
C ILE A 7 5.94 10.19 -0.20
N PRO A 8 7.08 10.30 -0.90
CA PRO A 8 7.15 9.91 -2.29
C PRO A 8 7.00 8.39 -2.39
N LEU A 9 6.10 7.94 -3.27
CA LEU A 9 6.09 6.54 -3.64
C LEU A 9 7.24 6.29 -4.61
N PRO A 10 8.04 5.24 -4.41
CA PRO A 10 9.11 4.89 -5.33
C PRO A 10 8.53 4.58 -6.71
N ALA A 11 9.06 5.23 -7.75
CA ALA A 11 8.63 5.03 -9.14
C ALA A 11 9.03 3.64 -9.68
N ALA A 12 10.13 3.08 -9.16
CA ALA A 12 10.62 1.74 -9.45
C ALA A 12 11.09 1.10 -8.14
N PRO A 13 10.16 0.57 -7.31
CA PRO A 13 10.52 -0.06 -6.05
C PRO A 13 11.39 -1.29 -6.31
N GLU A 14 12.41 -1.49 -5.47
CA GLU A 14 13.35 -2.61 -5.57
C GLU A 14 12.66 -3.97 -5.27
N SER A 15 11.51 -3.93 -4.59
CA SER A 15 10.66 -5.08 -4.30
C SER A 15 9.22 -4.67 -4.00
N SER A 16 8.28 -5.62 -4.08
CA SER A 16 6.89 -5.40 -3.65
C SER A 16 6.79 -4.93 -2.20
N ARG A 17 7.64 -5.45 -1.31
CA ARG A 17 7.70 -5.03 0.10
C ARG A 17 8.08 -3.57 0.25
N ALA A 18 9.07 -3.08 -0.51
CA ALA A 18 9.45 -1.67 -0.50
C ALA A 18 8.29 -0.76 -0.97
N ALA A 19 7.57 -1.19 -2.01
CA ALA A 19 6.40 -0.47 -2.51
C ALA A 19 5.29 -0.35 -1.45
N PHE A 20 4.95 -1.46 -0.79
CA PHE A 20 3.91 -1.47 0.23
C PHE A 20 4.32 -0.75 1.51
N GLN A 21 5.60 -0.79 1.89
CA GLN A 21 6.08 -0.03 3.04
C GLN A 21 5.94 1.47 2.78
N ALA A 22 6.42 1.98 1.64
CA ALA A 22 6.26 3.39 1.28
C ALA A 22 4.78 3.81 1.23
N LEU A 23 3.91 2.94 0.73
CA LEU A 23 2.47 3.18 0.74
C LEU A 23 1.90 3.25 2.16
N ALA A 24 2.24 2.28 3.01
CA ALA A 24 1.74 2.20 4.38
C ALA A 24 2.21 3.39 5.24
N GLU A 25 3.43 3.87 5.02
CA GLU A 25 3.93 5.11 5.61
C GLU A 25 3.11 6.32 5.11
N ARG A 26 2.91 6.43 3.79
CA ARG A 26 2.14 7.52 3.16
C ARG A 26 0.71 7.62 3.66
N VAL A 27 0.02 6.49 3.86
CA VAL A 27 -1.37 6.46 4.33
C VAL A 27 -1.50 6.47 5.86
N GLY A 28 -0.39 6.64 6.60
CA GLY A 28 -0.40 6.75 8.06
C GLY A 28 -0.67 5.44 8.81
N VAL A 29 -0.58 4.29 8.14
CA VAL A 29 -0.64 2.96 8.75
C VAL A 29 0.65 2.65 9.50
N LEU A 30 1.80 3.04 8.93
CA LEU A 30 3.11 2.92 9.55
C LEU A 30 3.71 4.30 9.83
N ALA A 31 4.53 4.38 10.88
CA ALA A 31 5.44 5.52 11.05
C ALA A 31 6.59 5.42 10.02
N PRO A 32 7.19 6.56 9.61
CA PRO A 32 8.33 6.54 8.68
C PRO A 32 9.46 5.63 9.15
N GLY A 33 9.92 4.73 8.27
CA GLY A 33 10.98 3.76 8.55
C GLY A 33 10.58 2.58 9.44
N ALA A 34 9.31 2.50 9.88
CA ALA A 34 8.82 1.33 10.61
C ALA A 34 8.72 0.12 9.67
N PRO A 35 9.10 -1.08 10.12
CA PRO A 35 9.04 -2.26 9.28
C PRO A 35 7.59 -2.66 9.01
N LEU A 36 7.30 -3.03 7.76
CA LEU A 36 6.04 -3.66 7.39
C LEU A 36 6.00 -5.09 7.96
N SER A 37 4.97 -5.40 8.77
CA SER A 37 4.80 -6.75 9.34
C SER A 37 4.46 -7.78 8.27
N ASP A 38 4.74 -9.06 8.55
CA ASP A 38 4.44 -10.14 7.62
C ASP A 38 2.93 -10.34 7.43
N GLU A 39 2.12 -10.08 8.46
CA GLU A 39 0.66 -10.10 8.38
C GLU A 39 0.13 -9.01 7.43
N LEU A 40 0.66 -7.77 7.55
CA LEU A 40 0.29 -6.67 6.66
C LEU A 40 0.75 -6.94 5.22
N MET A 41 1.92 -7.56 5.05
CA MET A 41 2.43 -7.96 3.75
C MET A 41 1.50 -9.00 3.09
N LYS A 42 1.13 -10.07 3.80
CA LYS A 42 0.20 -11.10 3.31
C LYS A 42 -1.18 -10.51 2.98
N PHE A 43 -1.67 -9.57 3.80
CA PHE A 43 -2.90 -8.87 3.52
C PHE A 43 -2.82 -8.08 2.20
N ALA A 44 -1.75 -7.31 2.01
CA ALA A 44 -1.54 -6.53 0.79
C ALA A 44 -1.45 -7.42 -0.47
N GLU A 45 -0.76 -8.57 -0.37
CA GLU A 45 -0.70 -9.57 -1.44
C GLU A 45 -2.08 -10.15 -1.76
N GLY A 46 -2.87 -10.49 -0.74
CA GLY A 46 -4.24 -10.97 -0.91
C GLY A 46 -5.15 -9.95 -1.60
N VAL A 47 -5.04 -8.66 -1.23
CA VAL A 47 -5.78 -7.58 -1.90
C VAL A 47 -5.37 -7.42 -3.35
N LEU A 48 -4.07 -7.48 -3.67
CA LEU A 48 -3.59 -7.46 -5.06
C LEU A 48 -4.16 -8.62 -5.87
N GLN A 49 -4.17 -9.83 -5.31
CA GLN A 49 -4.73 -11.00 -5.95
C GLN A 49 -6.23 -10.83 -6.23
N LEU A 50 -6.99 -10.35 -5.24
CA LEU A 50 -8.42 -10.06 -5.41
C LEU A 50 -8.67 -8.97 -6.47
N ALA A 51 -7.79 -7.96 -6.55
CA ALA A 51 -7.89 -6.91 -7.55
C ALA A 51 -7.60 -7.44 -8.96
N ALA A 52 -6.59 -8.31 -9.11
CA ALA A 52 -6.28 -8.99 -10.37
C ALA A 52 -7.42 -9.90 -10.84
N GLU A 53 -8.15 -10.51 -9.90
CA GLU A 53 -9.35 -11.31 -10.17
C GLU A 53 -10.61 -10.46 -10.43
N GLY A 54 -10.51 -9.12 -10.37
CA GLY A 54 -11.64 -8.22 -10.56
C GLY A 54 -12.66 -8.22 -9.41
N LYS A 55 -12.29 -8.76 -8.24
CA LYS A 55 -13.15 -8.90 -7.07
C LYS A 55 -13.07 -7.71 -6.10
N VAL A 56 -12.16 -6.78 -6.34
CA VAL A 56 -12.11 -5.50 -5.61
C VAL A 56 -12.94 -4.48 -6.40
N PRO A 57 -14.04 -3.95 -5.83
CA PRO A 57 -14.83 -2.91 -6.48
C PRO A 57 -13.94 -1.69 -6.73
N ARG A 58 -13.80 -1.28 -7.99
CA ARG A 58 -13.30 0.07 -8.29
C ARG A 58 -14.43 1.02 -7.97
N GLU A 59 -14.34 1.73 -6.84
CA GLU A 59 -15.23 2.83 -6.57
C GLU A 59 -15.07 3.83 -7.72
N ARG A 60 -16.10 3.96 -8.57
CA ARG A 60 -16.14 5.00 -9.60
C ARG A 60 -16.27 6.32 -8.84
N ALA A 61 -15.20 7.10 -8.81
CA ALA A 61 -15.31 8.49 -8.37
C ALA A 61 -16.45 9.17 -9.15
N PRO A 62 -17.37 9.90 -8.49
CA PRO A 62 -18.36 10.68 -9.20
C PRO A 62 -17.64 11.69 -10.10
N ARG A 63 -18.07 11.75 -11.36
CA ARG A 63 -17.59 12.73 -12.35
C ARG A 63 -18.00 14.14 -11.96
#